data_AF-A0A537XCA8-F1
#
_entry.id   AF-A0A537XCA8-F1
#
_cell.length_a   1.000
_cell.length_b   1.000
_cell.length_c   1.000
_cell.angle_alpha   90.00
_cell.angle_beta   90.00
_cell.angle_gamma   90.00
#
_symmetry.space_group_name_H-M   'P 1'
#
loop_
_entity.id
_entity.type
_entity.pdbx_description
1 polymer ?
#
loop_
_entity_poly.entity_id
_entity_poly.type
_entity_poly.pdbx_seq_one_letter_code
_entity_poly.pdbx_strand_id
1 'polypeptide(L)'
;MTTSRHGIEVDQRIPRMHLPELDFAPGVAAALTDTTREQAEELLEALVDTHLVEAAPAPGRYRFHDLLRLYARERVQTDETDLDRDAAQRRMLTWYLDNVTAAVQVLTPGRRDLLRERAGDWPEPVSSTPAQAVAWFEAEWANLVAATHQTAACGLHEIAWQIPDALYSFASLRRQWMDWRNACLVGRAAAQQACDPQAEAWMLTGMGVACRRLRRFEGAIHCLQQALAMHRDMGDRRGMAWEWGYLGLAHRDLRRFGEAIGCLQQAVAIHR
;
A
#
# COMPACT_ATOMS: atom_id res chain seq x y z
N MET A 1 -51.34 17.75 -18.63
CA MET A 1 -50.78 18.31 -17.38
C MET A 1 -50.93 17.26 -16.29
N THR A 2 -49.84 16.56 -15.96
CA THR A 2 -49.49 16.00 -14.63
C THR A 2 -48.28 15.10 -14.86
N THR A 3 -47.11 15.74 -14.98
CA THR A 3 -45.80 15.07 -14.88
C THR A 3 -45.54 14.75 -13.42
N SER A 4 -45.39 13.46 -13.15
CA SER A 4 -45.08 12.90 -11.83
C SER A 4 -43.67 13.33 -11.41
N ARG A 5 -43.57 14.03 -10.27
CA ARG A 5 -42.32 14.30 -9.56
C ARG A 5 -41.84 12.97 -8.94
N HIS A 6 -40.92 12.28 -9.59
CA HIS A 6 -40.01 11.37 -8.89
C HIS A 6 -38.86 12.22 -8.37
N GLY A 7 -38.96 12.63 -7.10
CA GLY A 7 -37.82 13.15 -6.36
C GLY A 7 -36.84 12.01 -6.16
N ILE A 8 -35.63 12.17 -6.71
CA ILE A 8 -34.48 11.36 -6.39
C ILE A 8 -34.13 11.70 -4.94
N GLU A 9 -34.52 10.85 -3.99
CA GLU A 9 -33.90 10.83 -2.67
C GLU A 9 -32.43 10.48 -2.87
N VAL A 10 -31.57 11.50 -2.87
CA VAL A 10 -30.12 11.33 -2.81
C VAL A 10 -29.83 10.59 -1.50
N ASP A 11 -29.46 9.31 -1.62
CA ASP A 11 -29.17 8.42 -0.51
C ASP A 11 -28.20 9.11 0.48
N GLN A 12 -28.63 9.26 1.73
CA GLN A 12 -27.96 10.05 2.77
C GLN A 12 -26.60 9.48 3.21
N ARG A 13 -26.15 8.38 2.59
CA ARG A 13 -24.88 7.68 2.88
C ARG A 13 -23.65 8.33 2.23
N ILE A 14 -23.85 9.21 1.26
CA ILE A 14 -22.80 9.53 0.27
C ILE A 14 -21.90 10.73 0.63
N PRO A 15 -22.37 11.82 1.28
CA PRO A 15 -21.47 12.90 1.71
C PRO A 15 -20.57 12.50 2.90
N ARG A 16 -20.47 11.21 3.24
CA ARG A 16 -19.84 10.67 4.44
C ARG A 16 -18.59 9.82 4.16
N MET A 17 -17.87 10.08 3.08
CA MET A 17 -16.72 9.25 2.70
C MET A 17 -15.38 9.92 3.04
N HIS A 18 -14.53 9.26 3.83
CA HIS A 18 -13.11 9.62 3.94
C HIS A 18 -12.30 8.85 2.88
N LEU A 19 -12.43 9.30 1.63
CA LEU A 19 -11.69 8.79 0.48
C LEU A 19 -10.25 9.38 0.44
N PRO A 20 -9.34 8.79 -0.36
CA PRO A 20 -7.97 9.28 -0.49
C PRO A 20 -7.91 10.77 -0.84
N GLU A 21 -6.82 11.44 -0.46
CA GLU A 21 -6.62 12.87 -0.75
C GLU A 21 -6.47 13.19 -2.25
N LEU A 22 -6.35 12.14 -3.07
CA LEU A 22 -6.09 12.17 -4.52
C LEU A 22 -7.30 11.66 -5.29
N ASP A 23 -7.15 11.52 -6.60
CA ASP A 23 -8.14 10.86 -7.43
C ASP A 23 -8.24 9.35 -7.11
N PHE A 24 -9.44 8.80 -7.24
CA PHE A 24 -9.77 7.44 -6.85
C PHE A 24 -10.67 6.76 -7.89
N ALA A 25 -10.61 5.42 -7.95
CA ALA A 25 -11.46 4.61 -8.81
C ALA A 25 -12.77 4.19 -8.11
N PRO A 26 -13.84 3.84 -8.86
CA PRO A 26 -15.09 3.33 -8.28
C PRO A 26 -14.91 2.14 -7.34
N GLY A 27 -13.93 1.27 -7.60
CA GLY A 27 -13.68 0.07 -6.79
C GLY A 27 -13.34 0.36 -5.32
N VAL A 28 -12.60 1.45 -5.04
CA VAL A 28 -12.29 1.82 -3.65
C VAL A 28 -13.49 2.49 -2.96
N ALA A 29 -14.29 3.25 -3.70
CA ALA A 29 -15.53 3.81 -3.20
C ALA A 29 -16.52 2.69 -2.83
N ALA A 30 -16.66 1.69 -3.69
CA ALA A 30 -17.48 0.50 -3.43
C ALA A 30 -17.06 -0.23 -2.16
N ALA A 31 -15.75 -0.42 -1.94
CA ALA A 31 -15.24 -1.03 -0.71
C ALA A 31 -15.55 -0.19 0.53
N LEU A 32 -15.42 1.13 0.42
CA LEU A 32 -15.72 2.06 1.51
C LEU A 32 -17.21 2.03 1.87
N THR A 33 -18.11 2.04 0.89
CA THR A 33 -19.57 2.10 1.07
C THR A 33 -20.25 0.76 1.27
N ASP A 34 -19.52 -0.35 1.13
CA ASP A 34 -20.06 -1.71 1.16
C ASP A 34 -21.13 -1.93 0.06
N THR A 35 -20.81 -1.51 -1.17
CA THR A 35 -21.68 -1.62 -2.35
C THR A 35 -20.94 -2.32 -3.50
N THR A 36 -21.64 -2.62 -4.60
CA THR A 36 -20.96 -3.10 -5.81
C THR A 36 -20.22 -1.96 -6.51
N ARG A 37 -19.31 -2.32 -7.42
CA ARG A 37 -18.56 -1.35 -8.23
C ARG A 37 -19.50 -0.51 -9.09
N GLU A 38 -20.48 -1.14 -9.72
CA GLU A 38 -21.46 -0.51 -10.60
C GLU A 38 -22.31 0.49 -9.83
N GLN A 39 -22.79 0.09 -8.64
CA GLN A 39 -23.53 1.00 -7.76
C GLN A 39 -22.68 2.19 -7.33
N ALA A 40 -21.42 1.96 -6.95
CA ALA A 40 -20.53 3.05 -6.58
C ALA A 40 -20.26 4.01 -7.76
N GLU A 41 -20.13 3.49 -8.98
CA GLU A 41 -19.95 4.28 -10.19
C GLU A 41 -21.18 5.14 -10.50
N GLU A 42 -22.40 4.56 -10.46
CA GLU A 42 -23.66 5.30 -10.61
C GLU A 42 -23.80 6.43 -9.58
N LEU A 43 -23.46 6.16 -8.32
CA LEU A 43 -23.48 7.16 -7.26
C LEU A 43 -22.46 8.28 -7.51
N LEU A 44 -21.24 7.92 -7.93
CA LEU A 44 -20.20 8.89 -8.25
C LEU A 44 -20.58 9.76 -9.46
N GLU A 45 -21.23 9.20 -10.48
CA GLU A 45 -21.77 9.96 -11.61
C GLU A 45 -22.85 10.97 -11.15
N ALA A 46 -23.77 10.55 -10.28
CA ALA A 46 -24.75 11.47 -9.70
C ALA A 46 -24.10 12.59 -8.87
N LEU A 47 -22.99 12.30 -8.19
CA LEU A 47 -22.20 13.33 -7.49
C LEU A 47 -21.49 14.28 -8.44
N VAL A 48 -21.06 13.81 -9.62
CA VAL A 48 -20.49 14.66 -10.66
C VAL A 48 -21.54 15.62 -11.23
N ASP A 49 -22.74 15.11 -11.50
CA ASP A 49 -23.87 15.92 -11.99
C ASP A 49 -24.30 16.99 -10.99
N THR A 50 -24.12 16.74 -9.70
CA THR A 50 -24.40 17.69 -8.61
C THR A 50 -23.19 18.54 -8.20
N HIS A 51 -22.08 18.43 -8.93
CA HIS A 51 -20.81 19.14 -8.68
C HIS A 51 -20.22 18.90 -7.28
N LEU A 52 -20.52 17.75 -6.68
CA LEU A 52 -19.96 17.36 -5.38
C LEU A 52 -18.61 16.63 -5.52
N VAL A 53 -18.42 15.96 -6.65
CA VAL A 53 -17.21 15.26 -7.07
C VAL A 53 -16.90 15.70 -8.50
N GLU A 54 -15.63 15.67 -8.91
CA GLU A 54 -15.25 15.92 -10.29
C GLU A 54 -14.68 14.66 -10.93
N ALA A 55 -14.86 14.52 -12.24
CA ALA A 55 -14.05 13.60 -13.03
C ALA A 55 -12.58 14.02 -12.97
N ALA A 56 -11.70 13.09 -12.61
CA ALA A 56 -10.26 13.32 -12.60
C ALA A 56 -9.71 13.33 -14.05
N PRO A 57 -8.49 13.86 -14.28
CA PRO A 57 -7.89 13.87 -15.61
C PRO A 57 -7.73 12.48 -16.24
N ALA A 58 -7.58 11.44 -15.41
CA ALA A 58 -7.53 10.05 -15.85
C ALA A 58 -8.95 9.49 -16.04
N PRO A 59 -9.25 8.81 -17.16
CA PRO A 59 -10.58 8.26 -17.44
C PRO A 59 -11.08 7.32 -16.35
N GLY A 60 -12.37 7.44 -15.98
CA GLY A 60 -13.03 6.57 -15.00
C GLY A 60 -12.56 6.76 -13.56
N ARG A 61 -11.96 7.92 -13.24
CA ARG A 61 -11.52 8.28 -11.89
C ARG A 61 -12.17 9.58 -11.44
N TYR A 62 -12.25 9.75 -10.14
CA TYR A 62 -13.01 10.81 -9.49
C TYR A 62 -12.14 11.50 -8.44
N ARG A 63 -12.39 12.78 -8.17
CA ARG A 63 -11.71 13.53 -7.12
C ARG A 63 -12.69 14.47 -6.40
N PHE A 64 -12.47 14.71 -5.12
CA PHE A 64 -13.21 15.76 -4.41
C PHE A 64 -12.61 17.14 -4.67
N HIS A 65 -13.47 18.16 -4.61
CA HIS A 65 -13.01 19.52 -4.35
C HIS A 65 -12.49 19.65 -2.92
N ASP A 66 -11.41 20.40 -2.72
CA ASP A 66 -10.78 20.59 -1.40
C ASP A 66 -11.77 21.08 -0.32
N LEU A 67 -12.71 21.98 -0.68
CA LEU A 67 -13.72 22.51 0.25
C LEU A 67 -14.81 21.49 0.58
N LEU A 68 -15.28 20.74 -0.42
CA LEU A 68 -16.31 19.72 -0.22
C LEU A 68 -15.77 18.51 0.55
N ARG A 69 -14.47 18.22 0.42
CA ARG A 69 -13.79 17.21 1.24
C ARG A 69 -13.83 17.58 2.73
N LEU A 70 -13.58 18.84 3.07
CA LEU A 70 -13.65 19.30 4.46
C LEU A 70 -15.07 19.18 5.01
N TYR A 71 -16.06 19.60 4.23
CA TYR A 71 -17.46 19.46 4.60
C TYR A 71 -17.88 17.98 4.75
N ALA A 72 -17.50 17.12 3.81
CA ALA A 72 -17.78 15.69 3.89
C ALA A 72 -17.18 15.08 5.16
N ARG A 73 -15.93 15.44 5.50
CA ARG A 73 -15.27 15.00 6.74
C ARG A 73 -16.02 15.46 8.00
N GLU A 74 -16.54 16.67 8.01
CA GLU A 74 -17.34 17.19 9.13
C GLU A 74 -18.69 16.45 9.25
N ARG A 75 -19.33 16.14 8.12
CA ARG A 75 -20.56 15.33 8.09
C ARG A 75 -20.34 13.92 8.61
N VAL A 76 -19.26 13.25 8.18
CA VAL A 76 -18.83 11.95 8.74
C VAL A 76 -18.69 12.02 10.25
N GLN A 77 -18.04 13.07 10.76
CA GLN A 77 -17.82 13.24 12.20
C GLN A 77 -19.09 13.50 12.99
N THR A 78 -20.09 14.11 12.37
CA THR A 78 -21.33 14.48 13.04
C THR A 78 -22.37 13.36 12.99
N ASP A 79 -22.40 12.62 11.89
CA ASP A 79 -23.50 11.71 11.59
C ASP A 79 -23.23 10.23 11.81
N GLU A 80 -21.96 9.82 11.77
CA GLU A 80 -21.57 8.42 11.85
C GLU A 80 -20.98 8.08 13.21
N THR A 81 -21.22 6.85 13.66
CA THR A 81 -20.57 6.35 14.86
C THR A 81 -19.10 6.07 14.59
N ASP A 82 -18.26 6.14 15.63
CA ASP A 82 -16.84 5.78 15.53
C ASP A 82 -16.66 4.37 14.95
N LEU A 83 -17.53 3.43 15.34
CA LEU A 83 -17.50 2.04 14.86
C LEU A 83 -17.77 1.92 13.36
N ASP A 84 -18.77 2.63 12.84
CA ASP A 84 -19.10 2.58 11.40
C ASP A 84 -17.98 3.17 10.55
N ARG A 85 -17.36 4.26 11.03
CA ARG A 85 -16.23 4.90 10.37
C ARG A 85 -15.00 4.01 10.34
N ASP A 86 -14.67 3.39 11.47
CA ASP A 86 -13.54 2.48 11.58
C ASP A 86 -13.74 1.24 10.69
N ALA A 87 -14.98 0.72 10.62
CA ALA A 87 -15.33 -0.38 9.73
C ALA A 87 -15.17 0.01 8.25
N ALA A 88 -15.66 1.19 7.85
CA ALA A 88 -15.52 1.69 6.48
C ALA A 88 -14.05 1.90 6.09
N GLN A 89 -13.27 2.54 6.95
CA GLN A 89 -11.83 2.73 6.73
C GLN A 89 -11.09 1.39 6.63
N ARG A 90 -11.40 0.44 7.51
CA ARG A 90 -10.81 -0.90 7.45
C ARG A 90 -11.12 -1.61 6.14
N ARG A 91 -12.36 -1.55 5.65
CA ARG A 91 -12.74 -2.12 4.33
C ARG A 91 -11.93 -1.50 3.19
N MET A 92 -11.87 -0.17 3.13
CA MET A 92 -11.10 0.55 2.12
C MET A 92 -9.62 0.17 2.11
N LEU A 93 -9.00 0.14 3.29
CA LEU A 93 -7.56 -0.15 3.42
C LEU A 93 -7.23 -1.62 3.13
N THR A 94 -8.15 -2.53 3.51
CA THR A 94 -8.06 -3.95 3.15
C THR A 94 -8.19 -4.15 1.64
N TRP A 95 -9.08 -3.41 0.98
CA TRP A 95 -9.22 -3.44 -0.48
C TRP A 95 -7.93 -3.03 -1.20
N TYR A 96 -7.25 -1.98 -0.73
CA TYR A 96 -5.94 -1.58 -1.27
C TYR A 96 -4.89 -2.68 -1.09
N LEU A 97 -4.83 -3.28 0.10
CA LEU A 97 -3.92 -4.39 0.39
C LEU A 97 -4.18 -5.62 -0.51
N ASP A 98 -5.44 -5.99 -0.70
CA ASP A 98 -5.80 -7.15 -1.52
C ASP A 98 -5.44 -6.92 -3.00
N ASN A 99 -5.71 -5.72 -3.53
CA ASN A 99 -5.39 -5.39 -4.92
C ASN A 99 -3.89 -5.25 -5.16
N VAL A 100 -3.14 -4.67 -4.22
CA VAL A 100 -1.67 -4.60 -4.34
C VAL A 100 -1.07 -6.00 -4.31
N THR A 101 -1.60 -6.89 -3.47
CA THR A 101 -1.18 -8.29 -3.38
C THR A 101 -1.45 -9.03 -4.69
N ALA A 102 -2.65 -8.90 -5.26
CA ALA A 102 -2.99 -9.51 -6.55
C ALA A 102 -2.11 -8.98 -7.69
N ALA A 103 -1.86 -7.67 -7.73
CA ALA A 103 -1.01 -7.06 -8.75
C ALA A 103 0.45 -7.57 -8.67
N VAL A 104 1.01 -7.76 -7.46
CA VAL A 104 2.36 -8.33 -7.28
C VAL A 104 2.43 -9.79 -7.73
N GLN A 105 1.41 -10.60 -7.44
CA GLN A 105 1.36 -12.00 -7.86
C GLN A 105 1.45 -12.14 -9.38
N VAL A 106 0.79 -11.23 -10.11
CA VAL A 106 0.83 -11.20 -11.58
C VAL A 106 2.15 -10.65 -12.12
N LEU A 107 2.73 -9.62 -11.49
CA LEU A 107 3.99 -9.00 -11.96
C LEU A 107 5.23 -9.84 -11.70
N THR A 108 5.29 -10.52 -10.54
CA THR A 108 6.46 -11.27 -10.08
C THR A 108 6.06 -12.64 -9.57
N PRO A 109 5.59 -13.55 -10.45
CA PRO A 109 5.18 -14.88 -10.06
C PRO A 109 6.35 -15.65 -9.44
N GLY A 110 6.14 -16.21 -8.25
CA GLY A 110 7.16 -17.00 -7.53
C GLY A 110 8.03 -16.20 -6.56
N ARG A 111 7.88 -14.87 -6.48
CA ARG A 111 8.44 -14.12 -5.35
C ARG A 111 7.64 -14.48 -4.09
N ARG A 112 8.23 -15.29 -3.22
CA ARG A 112 7.72 -15.52 -1.86
C ARG A 112 8.05 -14.29 -1.01
N ASP A 113 7.32 -13.21 -1.27
CA ASP A 113 7.09 -12.19 -0.25
C ASP A 113 6.24 -12.83 0.87
N LEU A 114 6.21 -12.22 2.05
CA LEU A 114 5.40 -12.69 3.19
C LEU A 114 4.01 -13.10 2.66
N LEU A 115 3.60 -14.35 2.89
CA LEU A 115 2.34 -14.87 2.37
C LEU A 115 1.22 -13.97 2.87
N ARG A 116 0.61 -13.22 1.94
CA ARG A 116 -0.57 -12.41 2.20
C ARG A 116 -1.76 -13.15 1.64
N GLU A 117 -2.64 -13.58 2.52
CA GLU A 117 -3.96 -14.08 2.12
C GLU A 117 -4.87 -12.86 1.92
N ARG A 118 -5.64 -12.88 0.83
CA ARG A 118 -6.65 -11.84 0.60
C ARG A 118 -7.70 -11.95 1.69
N ALA A 119 -8.03 -10.84 2.33
CA ALA A 119 -8.94 -10.85 3.47
C ALA A 119 -10.38 -10.48 3.10
N GLY A 120 -10.60 -9.74 2.00
CA GLY A 120 -11.95 -9.31 1.61
C GLY A 120 -12.58 -10.12 0.48
N ASP A 121 -13.89 -10.34 0.61
CA ASP A 121 -14.78 -10.93 -0.41
C ASP A 121 -15.15 -9.88 -1.48
N TRP A 122 -14.12 -9.31 -2.11
CA TRP A 122 -14.30 -8.42 -3.25
C TRP A 122 -14.43 -9.24 -4.55
N PRO A 123 -15.09 -8.69 -5.60
CA PRO A 123 -15.05 -9.27 -6.95
C PRO A 123 -13.62 -9.47 -7.50
N GLU A 124 -13.50 -9.95 -8.74
CA GLU A 124 -12.22 -10.18 -9.41
C GLU A 124 -11.23 -9.00 -9.21
N PRO A 125 -9.94 -9.28 -8.93
CA PRO A 125 -8.96 -8.24 -8.66
C PRO A 125 -8.81 -7.31 -9.86
N VAL A 126 -8.53 -6.03 -9.59
CA VAL A 126 -8.47 -4.98 -10.64
C VAL A 126 -7.41 -5.29 -11.72
N SER A 127 -6.40 -6.08 -11.37
CA SER A 127 -5.31 -6.46 -12.27
C SER A 127 -5.23 -7.97 -12.43
N SER A 128 -5.45 -8.47 -13.65
CA SER A 128 -5.32 -9.89 -13.99
C SER A 128 -4.16 -10.16 -14.96
N THR A 129 -3.58 -9.11 -15.56
CA THR A 129 -2.41 -9.20 -16.46
C THR A 129 -1.27 -8.28 -16.02
N PRO A 130 -0.01 -8.55 -16.40
CA PRO A 130 1.12 -7.70 -16.02
C PRO A 130 0.96 -6.25 -16.49
N ALA A 131 0.41 -6.04 -17.69
CA ALA A 131 0.18 -4.69 -18.21
C ALA A 131 -0.83 -3.89 -17.39
N GLN A 132 -1.95 -4.53 -17.01
CA GLN A 132 -2.95 -3.92 -16.12
C GLN A 132 -2.39 -3.64 -14.74
N ALA A 133 -1.60 -4.57 -14.17
CA ALA A 133 -0.96 -4.38 -12.88
C ALA A 133 -0.04 -3.15 -12.86
N VAL A 134 0.80 -2.98 -13.89
CA VAL A 134 1.65 -1.78 -14.02
C VAL A 134 0.80 -0.51 -14.09
N ALA A 135 -0.22 -0.47 -14.94
CA ALA A 135 -1.06 0.72 -15.11
C ALA A 135 -1.83 1.07 -13.83
N TRP A 136 -2.36 0.06 -13.14
CA TRP A 136 -3.05 0.24 -11.86
C TRP A 136 -2.10 0.78 -10.79
N PHE A 137 -0.90 0.21 -10.66
CA PHE A 137 0.11 0.72 -9.73
C PHE A 137 0.53 2.15 -10.02
N GLU A 138 0.65 2.53 -11.29
CA GLU A 138 0.95 3.91 -11.68
C GLU A 138 -0.14 4.88 -11.23
N ALA A 139 -1.40 4.51 -11.42
CA ALA A 139 -2.55 5.31 -11.01
C ALA A 139 -2.72 5.36 -9.49
N GLU A 140 -2.45 4.27 -8.77
CA GLU A 140 -2.69 4.15 -7.33
C GLU A 140 -1.46 4.38 -6.46
N TRP A 141 -0.27 4.65 -7.01
CA TRP A 141 0.98 4.75 -6.22
C TRP A 141 0.83 5.70 -5.03
N ALA A 142 0.35 6.91 -5.29
CA ALA A 142 0.21 7.92 -4.26
C ALA A 142 -0.89 7.56 -3.24
N ASN A 143 -1.95 6.87 -3.69
CA ASN A 143 -2.98 6.31 -2.81
C ASN A 143 -2.46 5.18 -1.93
N LEU A 144 -1.60 4.30 -2.44
CA LEU A 144 -0.97 3.21 -1.68
C LEU A 144 0.00 3.74 -0.61
N VAL A 145 0.75 4.80 -0.93
CA VAL A 145 1.58 5.51 0.06
C VAL A 145 0.70 6.14 1.14
N ALA A 146 -0.36 6.86 0.76
CA ALA A 146 -1.29 7.45 1.71
C ALA A 146 -1.98 6.40 2.59
N ALA A 147 -2.41 5.28 2.00
CA ALA A 147 -3.02 4.15 2.71
C ALA A 147 -2.06 3.52 3.75
N THR A 148 -0.76 3.49 3.47
CA THR A 148 0.26 3.04 4.44
C THR A 148 0.30 3.95 5.67
N HIS A 149 0.19 5.27 5.48
CA HIS A 149 0.13 6.22 6.60
C HIS A 149 -1.20 6.11 7.36
N GLN A 150 -2.31 5.98 6.63
CA GLN A 150 -3.64 5.91 7.23
C GLN A 150 -3.84 4.64 8.06
N THR A 151 -3.44 3.48 7.56
CA THR A 151 -3.48 2.21 8.32
C THR A 151 -2.73 2.31 9.65
N ALA A 152 -1.55 2.94 9.67
CA ALA A 152 -0.80 3.16 10.89
C ALA A 152 -1.53 4.11 11.87
N ALA A 153 -2.14 5.17 11.37
CA ALA A 153 -2.90 6.13 12.17
C ALA A 153 -4.18 5.52 12.78
N CYS A 154 -4.83 4.59 12.07
CA CYS A 154 -6.04 3.90 12.52
C CYS A 154 -5.75 2.66 13.38
N GLY A 155 -4.49 2.40 13.75
CA GLY A 155 -4.12 1.23 14.56
C GLY A 155 -4.19 -0.11 13.81
N LEU A 156 -4.37 -0.10 12.49
CA LEU A 156 -4.40 -1.30 11.63
C LEU A 156 -2.97 -1.74 11.30
N HIS A 157 -2.20 -2.02 12.34
CA HIS A 157 -0.75 -2.19 12.24
C HIS A 157 -0.33 -3.38 11.36
N GLU A 158 -1.12 -4.46 11.35
CA GLU A 158 -0.89 -5.62 10.48
C GLU A 158 -0.98 -5.26 8.99
N ILE A 159 -1.98 -4.45 8.61
CA ILE A 159 -2.17 -4.00 7.22
C ILE A 159 -1.07 -3.00 6.84
N ALA A 160 -0.69 -2.13 7.78
CA ALA A 160 0.22 -1.02 7.55
C ALA A 160 1.62 -1.45 7.10
N TRP A 161 2.19 -2.53 7.63
CA TRP A 161 3.49 -3.02 7.17
C TRP A 161 3.39 -3.85 5.89
N GLN A 162 2.22 -4.47 5.63
CA GLN A 162 2.02 -5.33 4.47
C GLN A 162 1.95 -4.53 3.16
N ILE A 163 1.39 -3.32 3.16
CA ILE A 163 1.36 -2.47 1.95
C ILE A 163 2.80 -2.19 1.42
N PRO A 164 3.73 -1.59 2.19
CA PRO A 164 5.06 -1.25 1.69
C PRO A 164 5.90 -2.47 1.28
N ASP A 165 5.74 -3.65 1.90
CA ASP A 165 6.43 -4.86 1.44
C ASP A 165 5.99 -5.25 0.00
N ALA A 166 4.70 -5.05 -0.34
CA ALA A 166 4.18 -5.34 -1.68
C ALA A 166 4.65 -4.32 -2.72
N LEU A 167 4.99 -3.10 -2.29
CA LEU A 167 5.43 -2.04 -3.20
C LEU A 167 6.84 -2.26 -3.79
N TYR A 168 7.66 -3.20 -3.29
CA TYR A 168 9.04 -3.38 -3.77
C TYR A 168 9.14 -3.61 -5.28
N SER A 169 8.34 -4.55 -5.82
CA SER A 169 8.42 -4.96 -7.23
C SER A 169 8.18 -3.77 -8.15
N PHE A 170 7.23 -2.91 -7.78
CA PHE A 170 6.88 -1.72 -8.53
C PHE A 170 7.86 -0.55 -8.30
N ALA A 171 8.28 -0.31 -7.05
CA ALA A 171 9.31 0.68 -6.74
C ALA A 171 10.61 0.41 -7.52
N SER A 172 10.94 -0.87 -7.72
CA SER A 172 12.05 -1.31 -8.55
C SER A 172 11.87 -0.95 -10.03
N LEU A 173 10.67 -1.13 -10.57
CA LEU A 173 10.34 -0.87 -11.96
C LEU A 173 10.32 0.63 -12.30
N ARG A 174 9.81 1.47 -11.38
CA ARG A 174 9.64 2.92 -11.60
C ARG A 174 10.64 3.82 -10.88
N ARG A 175 11.60 3.23 -10.16
CA ARG A 175 12.65 3.92 -9.39
C ARG A 175 12.13 4.85 -8.28
N GLN A 176 10.96 4.54 -7.70
CA GLN A 176 10.33 5.29 -6.61
C GLN A 176 10.96 4.98 -5.23
N TRP A 177 12.28 5.02 -5.15
CA TRP A 177 13.03 4.53 -3.98
C TRP A 177 12.88 5.41 -2.74
N MET A 178 12.66 6.73 -2.91
CA MET A 178 12.50 7.63 -1.76
C MET A 178 11.17 7.40 -1.06
N ASP A 179 10.08 7.41 -1.82
CA ASP A 179 8.73 7.16 -1.32
C ASP A 179 8.61 5.76 -0.71
N TRP A 180 9.14 4.74 -1.38
CA TRP A 180 9.13 3.38 -0.86
C TRP A 180 9.91 3.26 0.46
N ARG A 181 11.05 3.94 0.60
CA ARG A 181 11.79 3.99 1.88
C ARG A 181 10.94 4.61 3.00
N ASN A 182 10.25 5.70 2.71
CA ASN A 182 9.40 6.38 3.69
C ASN A 182 8.20 5.51 4.08
N ALA A 183 7.59 4.81 3.12
CA ALA A 183 6.53 3.83 3.39
C ALA A 183 7.06 2.66 4.27
N CYS A 184 8.27 2.15 4.01
CA CYS A 184 8.90 1.13 4.87
C CYS A 184 9.18 1.65 6.29
N LEU A 185 9.49 2.94 6.47
CA LEU A 185 9.69 3.53 7.80
C LEU A 185 8.39 3.51 8.62
N VAL A 186 7.26 3.84 7.98
CA VAL A 186 5.93 3.75 8.60
C VAL A 186 5.58 2.30 8.90
N GLY A 187 5.79 1.40 7.92
CA GLY A 187 5.58 -0.03 8.08
C GLY A 187 6.40 -0.62 9.23
N ARG A 188 7.64 -0.18 9.41
CA ARG A 188 8.50 -0.59 10.54
C ARG A 188 7.87 -0.19 11.89
N ALA A 189 7.44 1.06 12.01
CA ALA A 189 6.78 1.53 13.23
C ALA A 189 5.49 0.74 13.50
N ALA A 190 4.72 0.41 12.46
CA ALA A 190 3.54 -0.43 12.60
C ALA A 190 3.89 -1.87 13.02
N ALA A 191 4.90 -2.49 12.42
CA ALA A 191 5.36 -3.83 12.80
C ALA A 191 5.80 -3.89 14.28
N GLN A 192 6.44 -2.83 14.79
CA GLN A 192 6.77 -2.71 16.21
C GLN A 192 5.52 -2.67 17.10
N GLN A 193 4.50 -1.88 16.72
CA GLN A 193 3.23 -1.83 17.47
C GLN A 193 2.47 -3.16 17.41
N ALA A 194 2.56 -3.89 16.28
CA ALA A 194 2.00 -5.23 16.13
C ALA A 194 2.81 -6.33 16.85
N CYS A 195 3.97 -5.98 17.46
CA CYS A 195 4.90 -6.94 18.05
C CYS A 195 5.34 -8.04 17.06
N ASP A 196 5.52 -7.69 15.78
CA ASP A 196 5.95 -8.61 14.73
C ASP A 196 7.43 -8.35 14.34
N PRO A 197 8.38 -9.08 14.96
CA PRO A 197 9.80 -8.90 14.67
C PRO A 197 10.19 -9.35 13.25
N GLN A 198 9.42 -10.25 12.63
CA GLN A 198 9.68 -10.69 11.27
C GLN A 198 9.33 -9.55 10.30
N ALA A 199 8.16 -8.94 10.45
CA ALA A 199 7.78 -7.77 9.67
C ALA A 199 8.74 -6.59 9.88
N GLU A 200 9.18 -6.33 11.13
CA GLU A 200 10.15 -5.26 11.40
C GLU A 200 11.48 -5.48 10.64
N ALA A 201 12.00 -6.71 10.65
CA ALA A 201 13.23 -7.06 9.94
C ALA A 201 13.08 -6.83 8.42
N TRP A 202 11.97 -7.26 7.82
CA TRP A 202 11.72 -7.03 6.39
C TRP A 202 11.55 -5.56 6.02
N MET A 203 10.96 -4.74 6.91
CA MET A 203 10.88 -3.29 6.70
C MET A 203 12.27 -2.64 6.74
N LEU A 204 13.16 -3.10 7.63
CA LEU A 204 14.57 -2.69 7.65
C LEU A 204 15.31 -3.10 6.36
N THR A 205 15.09 -4.32 5.87
CA THR A 205 15.60 -4.77 4.57
C THR A 205 15.14 -3.84 3.46
N GLY A 206 13.85 -3.50 3.43
CA GLY A 206 13.26 -2.59 2.47
C GLY A 206 13.93 -1.21 2.46
N MET A 207 14.08 -0.61 3.65
CA MET A 207 14.81 0.65 3.84
C MET A 207 16.26 0.55 3.38
N GLY A 208 16.96 -0.56 3.69
CA GLY A 208 18.33 -0.82 3.29
C GLY A 208 18.49 -0.87 1.77
N VAL A 209 17.61 -1.61 1.08
CA VAL A 209 17.61 -1.70 -0.38
C VAL A 209 17.33 -0.34 -1.02
N ALA A 210 16.35 0.40 -0.50
CA ALA A 210 16.03 1.74 -0.98
C ALA A 210 17.22 2.70 -0.82
N CYS A 211 17.87 2.69 0.35
CA CYS A 211 19.08 3.47 0.61
C CYS A 211 20.22 3.14 -0.38
N ARG A 212 20.45 1.86 -0.67
CA ARG A 212 21.47 1.45 -1.66
C ARG A 212 21.16 2.00 -3.04
N ARG A 213 19.89 1.91 -3.47
CA ARG A 213 19.43 2.43 -4.77
C ARG A 213 19.52 3.95 -4.87
N LEU A 214 19.34 4.65 -3.75
CA LEU A 214 19.57 6.10 -3.60
C LEU A 214 21.05 6.46 -3.40
N ARG A 215 21.98 5.50 -3.52
CA ARG A 215 23.43 5.65 -3.30
C ARG A 215 23.83 6.11 -1.89
N ARG A 216 22.95 5.90 -0.90
CA ARG A 216 23.22 6.13 0.53
C ARG A 216 23.75 4.84 1.15
N PHE A 217 24.95 4.44 0.74
CA PHE A 217 25.47 3.09 1.00
C PHE A 217 25.69 2.77 2.48
N GLU A 218 26.22 3.72 3.26
CA GLU A 218 26.42 3.49 4.70
C GLU A 218 25.07 3.34 5.44
N GLY A 219 24.07 4.15 5.07
CA GLY A 219 22.71 3.98 5.59
C GLY A 219 22.08 2.64 5.19
N ALA A 220 22.39 2.14 3.98
CA ALA A 220 21.97 0.82 3.55
C ALA A 220 22.59 -0.28 4.41
N ILE A 221 23.92 -0.23 4.60
CA ILE A 221 24.66 -1.21 5.43
C ILE A 221 24.11 -1.22 6.86
N HIS A 222 23.87 -0.05 7.46
CA HIS A 222 23.32 0.04 8.80
C HIS A 222 21.95 -0.66 8.93
N CYS A 223 21.02 -0.39 8.00
CA CYS A 223 19.70 -1.03 8.03
C CYS A 223 19.78 -2.54 7.85
N LEU A 224 20.59 -3.01 6.89
CA LEU A 224 20.75 -4.43 6.58
C LEU A 224 21.46 -5.20 7.71
N GLN A 225 22.39 -4.57 8.43
CA GLN A 225 23.02 -5.16 9.62
C GLN A 225 22.03 -5.33 10.78
N GLN A 226 21.13 -4.36 10.98
CA GLN A 226 20.05 -4.47 11.97
C GLN A 226 19.08 -5.59 11.59
N ALA A 227 18.62 -5.65 10.34
CA ALA A 227 17.77 -6.73 9.85
C ALA A 227 18.44 -8.11 10.00
N LEU A 228 19.74 -8.20 9.69
CA LEU A 228 20.50 -9.44 9.84
C LEU A 228 20.59 -9.91 11.30
N ALA A 229 20.76 -8.98 12.25
CA ALA A 229 20.75 -9.31 13.68
C ALA A 229 19.38 -9.85 14.10
N MET A 230 18.30 -9.22 13.67
CA MET A 230 16.94 -9.68 13.97
C MET A 230 16.64 -11.06 13.37
N HIS A 231 16.95 -11.28 12.09
CA HIS A 231 16.78 -12.59 11.46
C HIS A 231 17.64 -13.67 12.14
N ARG A 232 18.83 -13.33 12.64
CA ARG A 232 19.65 -14.25 13.43
C ARG A 232 18.99 -14.61 14.76
N ASP A 233 18.48 -13.62 15.49
CA ASP A 233 17.81 -13.85 16.79
C ASP A 233 16.55 -14.70 16.64
N MET A 234 15.83 -14.56 15.51
CA MET A 234 14.69 -15.41 15.14
C MET A 234 15.07 -16.77 14.55
N GLY A 235 16.35 -17.02 14.25
CA GLY A 235 16.79 -18.21 13.54
C GLY A 235 16.33 -18.30 12.07
N ASP A 236 15.91 -17.19 11.47
CA ASP A 236 15.47 -17.12 10.07
C ASP A 236 16.68 -17.14 9.12
N ARG A 237 17.12 -18.35 8.80
CA ARG A 237 18.20 -18.59 7.84
C ARG A 237 17.93 -17.96 6.48
N ARG A 238 16.68 -17.95 6.01
CA ARG A 238 16.34 -17.41 4.69
C ARG A 238 16.52 -15.90 4.71
N GLY A 239 15.97 -15.21 5.70
CA GLY A 239 16.18 -13.78 5.92
C GLY A 239 17.66 -13.43 6.01
N MET A 240 18.43 -14.18 6.81
CA MET A 240 19.89 -13.99 6.91
C MET A 240 20.61 -14.08 5.55
N ALA A 241 20.25 -15.03 4.69
CA ALA A 241 20.86 -15.18 3.37
C ALA A 241 20.56 -13.97 2.46
N TRP A 242 19.33 -13.43 2.52
CA TRP A 242 18.97 -12.20 1.81
C TRP A 242 19.79 -11.00 2.30
N GLU A 243 19.90 -10.82 3.62
CA GLU A 243 20.66 -9.71 4.20
C GLU A 243 22.13 -9.75 3.82
N TRP A 244 22.75 -10.93 3.90
CA TRP A 244 24.14 -11.12 3.43
C TRP A 244 24.30 -10.81 1.94
N GLY A 245 23.32 -11.19 1.10
CA GLY A 245 23.31 -10.83 -0.31
C GLY A 245 23.23 -9.32 -0.53
N TYR A 246 22.33 -8.64 0.18
CA TYR A 246 22.16 -7.19 0.06
C TYR A 246 23.35 -6.40 0.60
N LEU A 247 23.96 -6.85 1.71
CA LEU A 247 25.20 -6.30 2.26
C LEU A 247 26.34 -6.46 1.26
N GLY A 248 26.52 -7.65 0.69
CA GLY A 248 27.56 -7.90 -0.32
C GLY A 248 27.45 -6.96 -1.51
N LEU A 249 26.22 -6.73 -2.00
CA LEU A 249 25.96 -5.76 -3.06
C LEU A 249 26.24 -4.31 -2.62
N ALA A 250 25.92 -3.91 -1.39
CA ALA A 250 26.21 -2.57 -0.88
C ALA A 250 27.72 -2.32 -0.74
N HIS A 251 28.48 -3.28 -0.20
CA HIS A 251 29.95 -3.21 -0.13
C HIS A 251 30.58 -3.17 -1.53
N ARG A 252 30.05 -3.94 -2.49
CA ARG A 252 30.49 -3.89 -3.89
C ARG A 252 30.29 -2.51 -4.50
N ASP A 253 29.14 -1.88 -4.27
CA ASP A 253 28.83 -0.55 -4.80
C ASP A 253 29.75 0.54 -4.17
N LEU A 254 30.28 0.31 -2.96
CA LEU A 254 31.35 1.09 -2.31
C LEU A 254 32.78 0.73 -2.75
N ARG A 255 32.95 -0.25 -3.64
CA ARG A 255 34.26 -0.83 -4.04
C ARG A 255 35.03 -1.51 -2.91
N ARG A 256 34.34 -1.90 -1.84
CA ARG A 256 34.86 -2.72 -0.72
C ARG A 256 34.79 -4.21 -1.08
N PHE A 257 35.58 -4.63 -2.06
CA PHE A 257 35.41 -5.95 -2.68
C PHE A 257 35.68 -7.14 -1.73
N GLY A 258 36.62 -7.01 -0.80
CA GLY A 258 36.89 -8.06 0.20
C GLY A 258 35.69 -8.33 1.10
N GLU A 259 35.10 -7.27 1.65
CA GLU A 259 33.87 -7.34 2.46
C GLU A 259 32.70 -7.88 1.64
N ALA A 260 32.57 -7.45 0.38
CA ALA A 260 31.53 -7.93 -0.52
C ALA A 260 31.61 -9.44 -0.75
N ILE A 261 32.80 -9.98 -1.03
CA ILE A 261 33.03 -11.42 -1.20
C ILE A 261 32.68 -12.17 0.09
N GLY A 262 33.15 -11.67 1.24
CA GLY A 262 32.84 -12.27 2.54
C GLY A 262 31.34 -12.39 2.79
N CYS A 263 30.59 -11.31 2.54
CA CYS A 263 29.12 -11.33 2.66
C CYS A 263 28.47 -12.32 1.69
N LEU A 264 28.85 -12.32 0.42
CA LEU A 264 28.27 -13.23 -0.59
C LEU A 264 28.58 -14.70 -0.30
N GLN A 265 29.75 -15.00 0.26
CA GLN A 265 30.10 -16.35 0.71
C GLN A 265 29.20 -16.82 1.85
N GLN A 266 28.87 -15.94 2.81
CA GLN A 266 27.90 -16.25 3.88
C GLN A 266 26.52 -16.55 3.30
N ALA A 267 26.03 -15.72 2.36
CA ALA A 267 24.75 -15.96 1.70
C ALA A 267 24.69 -17.33 0.99
N VAL A 268 25.74 -17.67 0.23
CA VAL A 268 25.84 -18.97 -0.46
C VAL A 268 25.93 -20.13 0.52
N ALA A 269 26.68 -20.00 1.61
CA ALA A 269 26.80 -21.03 2.63
C ALA A 269 25.47 -21.38 3.30
N ILE A 270 24.54 -20.42 3.40
CA ILE A 270 23.22 -20.66 3.97
C ILE A 270 22.27 -21.36 2.99
N HIS A 271 22.42 -21.10 1.68
CA HIS A 271 21.61 -21.71 0.62
C HIS A 271 22.07 -23.11 0.18
N ARG A 272 23.27 -23.52 0.59
CA ARG A 272 23.78 -24.89 0.44
C ARG A 272 23.24 -25.81 1.53
#